data_AF-A0AA35UIW4-F1
#
_entry.id   AF-A0AA35UIW4-F1
#
_cell.length_a   1.000
_cell.length_b   1.000
_cell.length_c   1.000
_cell.angle_alpha   90.00
_cell.angle_beta   90.00
_cell.angle_gamma   90.00
#
_symmetry.space_group_name_H-M   'P 1'
#
loop_
_entity.id
_entity.type
_entity.pdbx_description
1 polymer ?
#
loop_
_entity_poly.entity_id
_entity_poly.type
_entity_poly.pdbx_seq_one_letter_code
_entity_poly.pdbx_strand_id
1 'polypeptide(L)'
;MSALSHIPYDIIIFGIVSVLLAYRLRGVLGRRMGSEPMVAVSPAAAVAPVVPPSSKPETDEPAASFDVPAPGTRVGDILVEIAKADPGFSATQFLRGAETSFRAIVTAFAMGDRDKLAHALTPAACKDFVAAIDAREAEEQVQQTEIVAVNSLAIQDAVLTTLADGQREGTIDVLIVSRQISLLHDRDAQPLVGTESVTEFSDLWRFERIFGAPVSGASWRLASVRAA
;
A
#
# COMPACT_ATOMS: atom_id res chain seq x y z
N MET A 1 -34.30 33.88 11.07
CA MET A 1 -33.01 34.04 10.36
C MET A 1 -31.96 33.37 11.21
N SER A 2 -31.36 32.29 10.70
CA SER A 2 -30.06 31.68 11.08
C SER A 2 -30.09 30.20 10.70
N ALA A 3 -29.95 29.94 9.40
CA ALA A 3 -29.82 28.59 8.83
C ALA A 3 -28.48 28.49 8.07
N LEU A 4 -27.38 28.90 8.72
CA LEU A 4 -26.07 28.99 8.07
C LEU A 4 -24.87 28.56 8.97
N SER A 5 -25.08 27.89 10.10
CA SER A 5 -23.99 27.58 11.04
C SER A 5 -23.81 26.09 11.36
N HIS A 6 -24.13 25.20 10.42
CA HIS A 6 -23.67 23.82 10.49
C HIS A 6 -23.37 23.30 9.08
N ILE A 7 -22.25 23.77 8.52
CA ILE A 7 -21.63 23.04 7.41
C ILE A 7 -21.07 21.77 8.07
N PRO A 8 -21.62 20.58 7.79
CA PRO A 8 -21.11 19.34 8.36
C PRO A 8 -19.63 19.21 8.02
N TYR A 9 -18.83 18.79 9.00
CA TYR A 9 -17.38 18.65 8.85
C TYR A 9 -17.02 17.78 7.65
N ASP A 10 -17.90 16.84 7.28
CA ASP A 10 -17.80 16.00 6.09
C ASP A 10 -17.68 16.83 4.80
N ILE A 11 -18.48 17.89 4.61
CA ILE A 11 -18.41 18.76 3.42
C ILE A 11 -17.09 19.54 3.37
N ILE A 12 -16.55 19.93 4.54
CA ILE A 12 -15.25 20.62 4.62
C ILE A 12 -14.13 19.64 4.27
N ILE A 13 -14.19 18.40 4.76
CA ILE A 13 -13.21 17.34 4.47
C ILE A 13 -13.27 16.96 2.99
N PHE A 14 -14.45 16.67 2.44
CA PHE A 14 -14.60 16.39 1.01
C PHE A 14 -14.15 17.57 0.15
N GLY A 15 -14.47 18.81 0.54
CA GLY A 15 -13.99 20.01 -0.15
C GLY A 15 -12.46 20.11 -0.19
N ILE A 16 -11.79 19.86 0.93
CA ILE A 16 -10.31 19.88 1.01
C ILE A 16 -9.71 18.75 0.18
N VAL A 17 -10.26 17.53 0.27
CA VAL A 17 -9.81 16.37 -0.51
C VAL A 17 -9.99 16.61 -2.01
N SER A 18 -11.16 17.10 -2.45
CA SER A 18 -11.43 17.42 -3.86
C SER A 18 -10.52 18.53 -4.40
N VAL A 19 -10.22 19.57 -3.60
CA VAL A 19 -9.28 20.64 -3.99
C VAL A 19 -7.85 20.10 -4.11
N LEU A 20 -7.41 19.26 -3.17
CA LEU A 20 -6.11 18.58 -3.24
C LEU A 20 -5.99 17.67 -4.46
N LEU A 21 -7.05 16.92 -4.78
CA LEU A 21 -7.12 16.05 -5.95
C LEU A 21 -7.04 16.87 -7.24
N ALA A 22 -7.85 17.93 -7.37
CA ALA A 22 -7.84 18.82 -8.52
C ALA A 22 -6.48 19.52 -8.71
N TYR A 23 -5.82 19.90 -7.61
CA TYR A 23 -4.49 20.50 -7.66
C TYR A 23 -3.42 19.50 -8.12
N ARG A 24 -3.45 18.25 -7.64
CA ARG A 24 -2.55 17.17 -8.08
C ARG A 24 -2.75 16.83 -9.57
N LEU A 25 -3.98 16.80 -10.05
CA LEU A 25 -4.31 16.48 -11.45
C LEU A 25 -3.83 17.56 -12.44
N ARG A 26 -3.73 18.82 -12.00
CA ARG A 26 -3.23 19.92 -12.84
C ARG A 26 -1.76 19.76 -13.23
N GLY A 27 -0.98 18.99 -12.47
CA GLY A 27 0.43 18.69 -12.77
C GLY A 27 0.64 17.56 -13.79
N VAL A 28 -0.36 16.71 -14.00
CA VAL A 28 -0.24 15.48 -14.80
C VAL A 28 -0.66 15.67 -16.27
N LEU A 29 -1.53 16.65 -16.55
CA LEU A 29 -2.03 16.97 -17.90
C LEU A 29 -1.00 17.59 -18.87
N GLY A 30 0.28 17.71 -18.46
CA GLY A 30 1.28 18.49 -19.18
C GLY A 30 2.37 17.73 -19.94
N ARG A 31 2.48 16.40 -19.86
CA ARG A 31 3.60 15.69 -20.49
C ARG A 31 3.15 14.78 -21.63
N ARG A 32 3.11 15.36 -22.83
CA ARG A 32 3.24 14.61 -24.08
C ARG A 32 4.60 13.92 -24.10
N MET A 33 4.64 12.61 -23.99
CA MET A 33 5.77 11.82 -24.47
C MET A 33 5.38 11.11 -25.75
N GLY A 34 6.23 11.32 -26.76
CA GLY A 34 6.05 10.86 -28.12
C GLY A 34 6.11 9.35 -28.22
N SER A 35 5.33 8.86 -29.18
CA SER A 35 5.34 7.53 -29.75
C SER A 35 6.74 7.07 -30.17
N GLU A 36 7.21 5.94 -29.66
CA GLU A 36 8.23 5.12 -30.31
C GLU A 36 7.59 3.82 -30.83
N PRO A 37 7.92 3.36 -32.06
CA PRO A 37 7.28 2.20 -32.66
C PRO A 37 7.91 0.89 -32.18
N MET A 38 7.05 -0.09 -31.91
CA MET A 38 7.38 -1.46 -31.54
C MET A 38 8.03 -2.22 -32.72
N VAL A 39 9.23 -2.76 -32.52
CA VAL A 39 9.86 -3.70 -33.46
C VAL A 39 9.30 -5.10 -33.22
N ALA A 40 8.72 -5.66 -34.27
CA ALA A 40 8.20 -7.03 -34.30
C ALA A 40 9.32 -8.05 -34.53
N VAL A 41 9.29 -9.19 -33.81
CA VAL A 41 10.04 -10.40 -34.17
C VAL A 41 9.05 -11.55 -34.26
N SER A 42 9.05 -12.21 -35.43
CA SER A 42 8.24 -13.39 -35.76
C SER A 42 9.07 -14.70 -35.71
N PRO A 43 8.43 -15.88 -35.69
CA PRO A 43 8.92 -17.08 -34.98
C PRO A 43 9.40 -18.22 -35.89
N ALA A 44 10.15 -19.18 -35.31
CA ALA A 44 10.28 -20.61 -35.68
C ALA A 44 11.48 -21.22 -34.93
N ALA A 45 11.59 -22.48 -34.51
CA ALA A 45 10.70 -23.62 -34.34
C ALA A 45 11.53 -24.76 -33.66
N ALA A 46 10.82 -25.78 -33.17
CA ALA A 46 11.23 -27.18 -32.96
C ALA A 46 11.41 -27.67 -31.50
N VAL A 47 10.76 -28.81 -31.27
CA VAL A 47 10.29 -29.41 -30.01
C VAL A 47 11.08 -30.70 -29.73
N ALA A 48 11.38 -31.01 -28.46
CA ALA A 48 11.28 -32.36 -27.88
C ALA A 48 11.51 -32.37 -26.34
N PRO A 49 10.94 -33.34 -25.58
CA PRO A 49 10.41 -33.10 -24.23
C PRO A 49 11.06 -33.96 -23.12
N VAL A 50 11.23 -33.44 -21.89
CA VAL A 50 11.44 -34.26 -20.66
C VAL A 50 10.98 -33.50 -19.39
N VAL A 51 9.89 -34.00 -18.77
CA VAL A 51 9.50 -34.13 -17.34
C VAL A 51 9.63 -32.91 -16.37
N PRO A 52 8.57 -32.58 -15.57
CA PRO A 52 8.47 -31.30 -14.88
C PRO A 52 9.10 -31.34 -13.48
N PRO A 53 9.63 -30.20 -13.01
CA PRO A 53 9.42 -29.76 -11.64
C PRO A 53 8.52 -28.53 -11.65
N SER A 54 7.53 -28.52 -10.76
CA SER A 54 6.65 -27.39 -10.48
C SER A 54 7.44 -26.11 -10.27
N SER A 55 7.44 -25.24 -11.27
CA SER A 55 7.79 -23.84 -11.13
C SER A 55 6.51 -23.03 -11.33
N LYS A 56 6.07 -22.37 -10.25
CA LYS A 56 5.21 -21.19 -10.34
C LYS A 56 5.75 -20.30 -11.48
N PRO A 57 4.89 -19.64 -12.28
CA PRO A 57 5.39 -18.57 -13.13
C PRO A 57 6.04 -17.54 -12.22
N GLU A 58 7.37 -17.52 -12.18
CA GLU A 58 8.13 -16.36 -11.75
C GLU A 58 7.85 -15.30 -12.81
N THR A 59 6.93 -14.40 -12.47
CA THR A 59 6.81 -13.14 -13.20
C THR A 59 8.19 -12.49 -13.17
N ASP A 60 8.76 -12.19 -14.34
CA ASP A 60 10.00 -11.42 -14.56
C ASP A 60 9.83 -9.94 -14.11
N GLU A 61 9.22 -9.70 -12.96
CA GLU A 61 9.11 -8.38 -12.34
C GLU A 61 10.45 -8.08 -11.66
N PRO A 62 11.07 -6.92 -11.90
CA PRO A 62 12.30 -6.53 -11.20
C PRO A 62 12.06 -6.58 -9.69
N ALA A 63 12.95 -7.25 -8.95
CA ALA A 63 12.85 -7.32 -7.50
C ALA A 63 12.92 -5.90 -6.90
N ALA A 64 12.04 -5.60 -5.95
CA ALA A 64 12.03 -4.33 -5.24
C ALA A 64 13.38 -4.10 -4.52
N SER A 65 13.85 -2.86 -4.56
CA SER A 65 15.01 -2.45 -3.76
C SER A 65 14.60 -2.16 -2.32
N PHE A 66 15.44 -2.52 -1.35
CA PHE A 66 15.19 -2.29 0.07
C PHE A 66 16.25 -1.39 0.68
N ASP A 67 15.82 -0.34 1.34
CA ASP A 67 16.68 0.56 2.10
C ASP A 67 16.40 0.44 3.61
N VAL A 68 17.45 0.08 4.35
CA VAL A 68 17.42 -0.14 5.80
C VAL A 68 18.45 0.77 6.46
N PRO A 69 18.03 1.64 7.40
CA PRO A 69 18.95 2.46 8.16
C PRO A 69 20.03 1.64 8.86
N ALA A 70 21.29 2.07 8.72
CA ALA A 70 22.43 1.38 9.31
C ALA A 70 22.43 1.48 10.86
N PRO A 71 22.98 0.48 11.56
CA PRO A 71 23.27 0.58 12.99
C PRO A 71 24.11 1.82 13.33
N GLY A 72 23.86 2.46 14.47
CA GLY A 72 24.47 3.74 14.86
C GLY A 72 23.73 4.98 14.36
N THR A 73 22.65 4.80 13.59
CA THR A 73 21.67 5.85 13.31
C THR A 73 20.49 5.73 14.28
N ARG A 74 19.75 6.83 14.52
CA ARG A 74 18.57 6.82 15.40
C ARG A 74 17.60 5.68 15.07
N VAL A 75 17.25 5.52 13.79
CA VAL A 75 16.29 4.49 13.36
C VAL A 75 16.94 3.11 13.41
N GLY A 76 18.19 2.96 12.94
CA GLY A 76 18.90 1.69 12.98
C GLY A 76 19.06 1.11 14.38
N ASP A 77 19.34 1.97 15.38
CA ASP A 77 19.45 1.55 16.78
C ASP A 77 18.10 1.07 17.34
N ILE A 78 16.99 1.72 16.97
CA ILE A 78 15.64 1.26 17.35
C ILE A 78 15.31 -0.08 16.69
N LEU A 79 15.70 -0.30 15.43
CA LEU A 79 15.53 -1.59 14.77
C LEU A 79 16.32 -2.70 15.48
N VAL A 80 17.49 -2.39 16.04
CA VAL A 80 18.25 -3.31 16.89
C VAL A 80 17.50 -3.62 18.20
N GLU A 81 16.88 -2.62 18.83
CA GLU A 81 16.06 -2.84 20.04
C GLU A 81 14.79 -3.65 19.75
N ILE A 82 14.18 -3.46 18.57
CA ILE A 82 13.07 -4.31 18.09
C ILE A 82 13.56 -5.75 17.90
N ALA A 83 14.73 -5.98 17.30
CA ALA A 83 15.30 -7.33 17.16
C ALA A 83 15.60 -8.01 18.51
N LYS A 84 15.91 -7.23 19.55
CA LYS A 84 16.01 -7.76 20.93
C LYS A 84 14.65 -8.10 21.53
N ALA A 85 13.58 -7.42 21.12
CA ALA A 85 12.20 -7.68 21.54
C ALA A 85 11.61 -8.92 20.87
N ASP A 86 11.96 -9.13 19.60
CA ASP A 86 11.47 -10.19 18.74
C ASP A 86 12.65 -10.88 18.06
N PRO A 87 13.13 -12.01 18.60
CA PRO A 87 14.26 -12.75 18.02
C PRO A 87 14.04 -13.22 16.57
N GLY A 88 12.79 -13.26 16.09
CA GLY A 88 12.48 -13.57 14.70
C GLY A 88 12.53 -12.37 13.74
N PHE A 89 12.78 -11.16 14.25
CA PHE A 89 12.76 -9.95 13.46
C PHE A 89 14.07 -9.73 12.69
N SER A 90 13.93 -9.36 11.42
CA SER A 90 14.99 -8.77 10.59
C SER A 90 14.37 -7.67 9.75
N ALA A 91 15.03 -6.51 9.66
CA ALA A 91 14.53 -5.36 8.90
C ALA A 91 14.30 -5.70 7.42
N THR A 92 15.19 -6.48 6.81
CA THR A 92 15.04 -6.91 5.41
C THR A 92 13.89 -7.89 5.23
N GLN A 93 13.70 -8.83 6.16
CA GLN A 93 12.56 -9.76 6.11
C GLN A 93 11.24 -9.02 6.35
N PHE A 94 11.26 -8.04 7.25
CA PHE A 94 10.14 -7.15 7.49
C PHE A 94 9.75 -6.40 6.21
N LEU A 95 10.70 -5.81 5.47
CA LEU A 95 10.39 -5.12 4.21
C LEU A 95 9.81 -6.06 3.13
N ARG A 96 10.27 -7.31 3.03
CA ARG A 96 9.63 -8.33 2.16
C ARG A 96 8.18 -8.61 2.58
N GLY A 97 7.94 -8.70 3.89
CA GLY A 97 6.60 -8.83 4.44
C GLY A 97 5.74 -7.60 4.14
N ALA A 98 6.29 -6.40 4.28
CA ALA A 98 5.62 -5.14 3.97
C ALA A 98 5.23 -5.05 2.48
N GLU A 99 6.10 -5.47 1.56
CA GLU A 99 5.77 -5.55 0.12
C GLU A 99 4.61 -6.53 -0.14
N THR A 100 4.66 -7.72 0.48
CA THR A 100 3.61 -8.73 0.34
C THR A 100 2.27 -8.20 0.88
N SER A 101 2.28 -7.59 2.06
CA SER A 101 1.11 -6.95 2.67
C SER A 101 0.60 -5.79 1.84
N PHE A 102 1.48 -4.97 1.28
CA PHE A 102 1.11 -3.86 0.40
C PHE A 102 0.26 -4.34 -0.78
N ARG A 103 0.78 -5.34 -1.52
CA ARG A 103 0.04 -5.91 -2.66
C ARG A 103 -1.30 -6.49 -2.22
N ALA A 104 -1.30 -7.29 -1.15
CA ALA A 104 -2.51 -7.93 -0.65
C ALA A 104 -3.58 -6.92 -0.19
N ILE A 105 -3.19 -5.87 0.54
CA ILE A 105 -4.09 -4.86 1.10
C ILE A 105 -4.66 -3.97 -0.02
N VAL A 106 -3.83 -3.51 -0.96
CA VAL A 106 -4.29 -2.71 -2.11
C VAL A 106 -5.32 -3.50 -2.94
N THR A 107 -5.03 -4.77 -3.23
CA THR A 107 -5.98 -5.64 -3.95
C THR A 107 -7.25 -5.88 -3.13
N ALA A 108 -7.14 -6.20 -1.83
CA ALA A 108 -8.29 -6.43 -0.96
C ALA A 108 -9.20 -5.18 -0.87
N PHE A 109 -8.61 -3.98 -0.77
CA PHE A 109 -9.35 -2.73 -0.75
C PHE A 109 -10.07 -2.44 -2.08
N ALA A 110 -9.40 -2.67 -3.21
CA ALA A 110 -10.04 -2.56 -4.52
C ALA A 110 -11.24 -3.51 -4.65
N MET A 111 -11.08 -4.76 -4.19
CA MET A 111 -12.12 -5.80 -4.25
C MET A 111 -13.20 -5.70 -3.16
N GLY A 112 -13.04 -4.84 -2.15
CA GLY A 112 -13.97 -4.78 -1.00
C GLY A 112 -13.88 -5.99 -0.06
N ASP A 113 -12.75 -6.69 -0.03
CA ASP A 113 -12.51 -7.90 0.78
C ASP A 113 -12.22 -7.55 2.25
N ARG A 114 -13.30 -7.41 3.02
CA ARG A 114 -13.28 -7.01 4.43
C ARG A 114 -12.59 -8.03 5.33
N ASP A 115 -12.70 -9.31 5.00
CA ASP A 115 -12.07 -10.38 5.77
C ASP A 115 -10.55 -10.30 5.67
N LYS A 116 -10.00 -10.15 4.46
CA LYS A 116 -8.55 -9.96 4.29
C LYS A 116 -8.05 -8.70 5.02
N LEU A 117 -8.80 -7.61 4.93
CA LEU A 117 -8.44 -6.35 5.59
C LEU A 117 -8.44 -6.48 7.11
N ALA A 118 -9.41 -7.16 7.70
CA ALA A 118 -9.50 -7.35 9.15
C ALA A 118 -8.26 -8.07 9.75
N HIS A 119 -7.67 -8.99 9.00
CA HIS A 119 -6.47 -9.72 9.41
C HIS A 119 -5.18 -8.90 9.24
N ALA A 120 -5.14 -7.99 8.26
CA ALA A 120 -3.92 -7.27 7.88
C ALA A 120 -3.79 -5.87 8.51
N LEU A 121 -4.90 -5.24 8.87
CA LEU A 121 -4.96 -3.86 9.39
C LEU A 121 -5.20 -3.86 10.89
N THR A 122 -4.76 -2.85 11.63
CA THR A 122 -5.18 -2.63 13.02
C THR A 122 -6.70 -2.37 13.09
N PRO A 123 -7.36 -2.54 14.25
CA PRO A 123 -8.80 -2.31 14.35
C PRO A 123 -9.23 -0.90 13.92
N ALA A 124 -8.42 0.11 14.25
CA ALA A 124 -8.69 1.49 13.85
C ALA A 124 -8.58 1.67 12.33
N ALA A 125 -7.48 1.22 11.72
CA ALA A 125 -7.31 1.30 10.26
C ALA A 125 -8.37 0.49 9.50
N CYS A 126 -8.73 -0.70 10.00
CA CYS A 126 -9.76 -1.52 9.38
C CYS A 126 -11.11 -0.81 9.34
N LYS A 127 -11.48 -0.10 10.42
CA LYS A 127 -12.71 0.68 10.46
C LYS A 127 -12.74 1.74 9.35
N ASP A 128 -11.66 2.49 9.18
CA ASP A 128 -11.57 3.55 8.17
C ASP A 128 -11.62 2.99 6.74
N PHE A 129 -10.92 1.88 6.49
CA PHE A 129 -10.95 1.19 5.19
C PHE A 129 -12.33 0.64 4.86
N VAL A 130 -13.01 0.00 5.81
CA VAL A 130 -14.38 -0.51 5.62
C VAL A 130 -15.35 0.63 5.35
N ALA A 131 -15.26 1.74 6.08
CA ALA A 131 -16.10 2.91 5.84
C ALA A 131 -15.91 3.49 4.42
N ALA A 132 -14.68 3.54 3.92
CA ALA A 132 -14.40 3.98 2.55
C ALA A 132 -14.94 3.00 1.50
N ILE A 133 -14.88 1.69 1.76
CA ILE A 133 -15.50 0.67 0.89
C ILE A 133 -17.03 0.83 0.89
N ASP A 134 -17.64 0.97 2.06
CA ASP A 134 -19.10 1.12 2.21
C ASP A 134 -19.59 2.37 1.47
N ALA A 135 -18.88 3.50 1.58
CA ALA A 135 -19.21 4.73 0.87
C ALA A 135 -19.15 4.54 -0.66
N ARG A 136 -18.09 3.89 -1.16
CA ARG A 136 -17.91 3.59 -2.59
C ARG A 136 -19.03 2.67 -3.10
N GLU A 137 -19.33 1.61 -2.36
CA GLU A 137 -20.38 0.64 -2.72
C GLU A 137 -21.78 1.28 -2.70
N ALA A 138 -22.05 2.19 -1.76
CA ALA A 138 -23.31 2.94 -1.69
C ALA A 138 -23.52 3.85 -2.91
N GLU A 139 -22.44 4.32 -3.53
CA GLU A 139 -22.47 5.11 -4.77
C GLU A 139 -22.45 4.23 -6.03
N GLU A 140 -22.50 2.90 -5.88
CA GLU A 140 -22.39 1.91 -6.96
C GLU A 140 -21.08 2.05 -7.76
N GLN A 141 -20.01 2.52 -7.09
CA GLN A 141 -18.71 2.72 -7.71
C GLN A 141 -17.84 1.46 -7.63
N VAL A 142 -17.00 1.26 -8.65
CA VAL A 142 -16.09 0.12 -8.75
C VAL A 142 -14.65 0.58 -8.86
N GLN A 143 -13.82 0.19 -7.88
CA GLN A 143 -12.39 0.41 -7.92
C GLN A 143 -11.71 -0.72 -8.68
N GLN A 144 -10.85 -0.36 -9.63
CA GLN A 144 -9.92 -1.25 -10.28
C GLN A 144 -8.51 -0.77 -9.98
N THR A 145 -7.70 -1.66 -9.40
CA THR A 145 -6.29 -1.37 -9.13
C THR A 145 -5.43 -2.52 -9.59
N GLU A 146 -4.41 -2.20 -10.37
CA GLU A 146 -3.36 -3.11 -10.81
C GLU A 146 -2.01 -2.56 -10.36
N ILE A 147 -1.23 -3.38 -9.66
CA ILE A 147 0.14 -3.06 -9.29
C ILE A 147 1.05 -3.66 -10.35
N VAL A 148 1.65 -2.78 -11.15
CA VAL A 148 2.57 -3.15 -12.23
C VAL A 148 3.97 -3.44 -11.69
N ALA A 149 4.43 -2.64 -10.73
CA ALA A 149 5.72 -2.85 -10.08
C ALA A 149 5.73 -2.29 -8.66
N VAL A 150 6.54 -2.88 -7.79
CA VAL A 150 7.00 -2.22 -6.56
C VAL A 150 8.50 -1.93 -6.73
N ASN A 151 8.86 -0.65 -6.86
CA ASN A 151 10.22 -0.22 -7.20
C ASN A 151 11.14 -0.26 -5.97
N SER A 152 10.66 0.26 -4.84
CA SER A 152 11.48 0.36 -3.62
C SER A 152 10.65 0.41 -2.35
N LEU A 153 11.21 -0.11 -1.27
CA LEU A 153 10.74 0.12 0.09
C LEU A 153 11.89 0.63 0.97
N ALA A 154 11.64 1.67 1.75
CA ALA A 154 12.63 2.28 2.62
C ALA A 154 12.07 2.52 4.01
N ILE A 155 12.75 2.06 5.06
CA ILE A 155 12.35 2.37 6.43
C ILE A 155 12.72 3.83 6.73
N GLN A 156 11.70 4.67 6.95
CA GLN A 156 11.85 6.10 7.21
C GLN A 156 11.91 6.41 8.71
N ASP A 157 11.17 5.66 9.51
CA ASP A 157 11.15 5.83 10.95
C ASP A 157 10.83 4.51 11.66
N ALA A 158 11.21 4.43 12.94
CA ALA A 158 10.82 3.35 13.82
C ALA A 158 10.68 3.88 15.25
N VAL A 159 9.74 3.32 16.01
CA VAL A 159 9.56 3.61 17.43
C VAL A 159 9.31 2.30 18.17
N LEU A 160 9.91 2.17 19.36
CA LEU A 160 9.63 1.10 20.30
C LEU A 160 9.14 1.73 21.60
N THR A 161 7.89 1.46 21.97
CA THR A 161 7.23 2.02 23.15
C THR A 161 6.83 0.90 24.11
N THR A 162 6.84 1.18 25.41
CA THR A 162 6.25 0.29 26.43
C THR A 162 4.83 0.76 26.75
N LEU A 163 3.86 -0.13 26.54
CA LEU A 163 2.45 0.10 26.84
C LEU A 163 2.19 0.07 28.35
N ALA A 164 1.01 0.54 28.76
CA ALA A 164 0.64 0.66 30.18
C ALA A 164 0.60 -0.69 30.93
N ASP A 165 0.34 -1.78 30.21
CA ASP A 165 0.35 -3.15 30.72
C ASP A 165 1.75 -3.81 30.72
N GLY A 166 2.78 -3.06 30.32
CA GLY A 166 4.16 -3.52 30.25
C GLY A 166 4.53 -4.25 28.96
N GLN A 167 3.58 -4.46 28.03
CA GLN A 167 3.91 -4.99 26.71
C GLN A 167 4.72 -3.97 25.90
N ARG A 168 5.53 -4.47 24.95
CA ARG A 168 6.27 -3.60 24.03
C ARG A 168 5.53 -3.51 22.70
N GLU A 169 5.42 -2.30 22.16
CA GLU A 169 4.85 -2.03 20.85
C GLU A 169 5.93 -1.45 19.94
N GLY A 170 6.11 -2.06 18.77
CA GLY A 170 6.98 -1.56 17.72
C GLY A 170 6.14 -0.93 16.61
N THR A 171 6.54 0.25 16.15
CA THR A 171 6.02 0.86 14.91
C THR A 171 7.15 1.10 13.93
N ILE A 172 6.89 0.89 12.64
CA ILE A 172 7.85 1.12 11.55
C ILE A 172 7.14 1.84 10.41
N ASP A 173 7.66 3.01 10.03
CA ASP A 173 7.19 3.78 8.88
C ASP A 173 8.01 3.40 7.65
N VAL A 174 7.32 2.96 6.59
CA VAL A 174 7.92 2.48 5.34
C VAL A 174 7.46 3.37 4.19
N LEU A 175 8.40 4.01 3.49
CA LEU A 175 8.13 4.63 2.20
C LEU A 175 8.11 3.53 1.13
N ILE A 176 7.01 3.43 0.40
CA ILE A 176 6.79 2.47 -0.67
C ILE A 176 6.64 3.25 -1.97
N VAL A 177 7.51 2.96 -2.95
CA VAL A 177 7.40 3.50 -4.30
C VAL A 177 6.92 2.39 -5.23
N SER A 178 5.78 2.59 -5.87
CA SER A 178 5.15 1.58 -6.72
C SER A 178 4.67 2.18 -8.04
N ARG A 179 4.51 1.33 -9.06
CA ARG A 179 3.88 1.69 -10.33
C ARG A 179 2.54 0.99 -10.42
N GLN A 180 1.49 1.76 -10.63
CA GLN A 180 0.12 1.26 -10.57
C GLN A 180 -0.75 1.86 -11.68
N ILE A 181 -1.78 1.12 -12.03
CA ILE A 181 -2.99 1.62 -12.70
C ILE A 181 -4.08 1.58 -11.64
N SER A 182 -4.79 2.68 -11.43
CA SER A 182 -5.79 2.77 -10.36
C SER A 182 -6.91 3.68 -10.83
N LEU A 183 -8.10 3.12 -11.01
CA LEU A 183 -9.24 3.79 -11.60
C LEU A 183 -10.53 3.45 -10.85
N LEU A 184 -11.29 4.49 -10.52
CA LEU A 184 -12.61 4.40 -9.94
C LEU A 184 -13.64 4.65 -11.03
N HIS A 185 -14.58 3.73 -11.19
CA HIS A 185 -15.69 3.84 -12.14
C HIS A 185 -17.01 4.11 -11.41
N ASP A 186 -17.94 4.77 -12.08
CA ASP A 186 -19.33 4.84 -11.64
C ASP A 186 -20.16 3.62 -12.08
N ARG A 187 -21.46 3.66 -11.79
CA ARG A 187 -22.46 2.65 -12.17
C ARG A 187 -22.52 2.36 -13.68
N ASP A 188 -22.17 3.34 -14.51
CA ASP A 188 -22.24 3.26 -15.98
C ASP A 188 -20.87 2.88 -16.59
N ALA A 189 -19.95 2.40 -15.74
CA ALA A 189 -18.56 2.07 -16.07
C ALA A 189 -17.78 3.25 -16.66
N GLN A 190 -18.19 4.49 -16.36
CA GLN A 190 -17.44 5.67 -16.77
C GLN A 190 -16.35 5.97 -15.73
N PRO A 191 -15.13 6.34 -16.17
CA PRO A 191 -14.06 6.70 -15.26
C PRO A 191 -14.40 7.99 -14.50
N LEU A 192 -14.37 7.93 -13.17
CA LEU A 192 -14.57 9.08 -12.28
C LEU A 192 -13.23 9.71 -11.86
N VAL A 193 -12.34 8.89 -11.31
CA VAL A 193 -11.10 9.34 -10.65
C VAL A 193 -10.01 8.30 -10.86
N GLY A 194 -8.78 8.74 -11.12
CA GLY A 194 -7.61 7.87 -11.13
C GLY A 194 -6.74 8.05 -12.36
N THR A 195 -6.03 7.00 -12.74
CA THR A 195 -5.16 6.93 -13.90
C THR A 195 -5.33 5.60 -14.63
N GLU A 196 -5.59 5.69 -15.94
CA GLU A 196 -5.59 4.56 -16.88
C GLU A 196 -4.19 4.18 -17.35
N SER A 197 -3.21 5.03 -17.08
CA SER A 197 -1.81 4.81 -17.44
C SER A 197 -0.98 4.41 -16.23
N VAL A 198 0.03 3.57 -16.45
CA VAL A 198 0.98 3.17 -15.41
C VAL A 198 1.64 4.40 -14.82
N THR A 199 1.34 4.68 -13.55
CA THR A 199 1.78 5.88 -12.83
C THR A 199 2.54 5.49 -11.58
N GLU A 200 3.55 6.27 -11.22
CA GLU A 200 4.29 6.07 -9.99
C GLU A 200 3.57 6.70 -8.80
N PHE A 201 3.46 5.93 -7.71
CA PHE A 201 2.90 6.33 -6.43
C PHE A 201 3.98 6.22 -5.36
N SER A 202 3.97 7.16 -4.42
CA SER A 202 4.85 7.16 -3.25
C SER A 202 3.99 7.28 -2.01
N ASP A 203 3.97 6.23 -1.20
CA ASP A 203 3.12 6.12 -0.03
C ASP A 203 3.97 5.86 1.22
N LEU A 204 3.59 6.45 2.34
CA LEU A 204 4.21 6.21 3.64
C LEU A 204 3.26 5.41 4.51
N TRP A 205 3.61 4.15 4.73
CA TRP A 205 2.82 3.14 5.44
C TRP A 205 3.40 2.92 6.83
N ARG A 206 2.57 3.03 7.86
CA ARG A 206 2.95 2.69 9.23
C ARG A 206 2.49 1.29 9.57
N PHE A 207 3.43 0.44 9.92
CA PHE A 207 3.15 -0.89 10.46
C PHE A 207 3.34 -0.89 11.97
N GLU A 208 2.54 -1.69 12.66
CA GLU A 208 2.53 -1.82 14.11
C GLU A 208 2.56 -3.30 14.50
N ARG A 209 3.22 -3.61 15.62
CA ARG A 209 3.17 -4.93 16.25
C ARG A 209 3.32 -4.83 17.75
N ILE A 210 2.51 -5.59 18.47
CA ILE A 210 2.62 -5.76 19.92
C ILE A 210 3.39 -7.05 20.22
N PHE A 211 4.54 -6.93 20.88
CA PHE A 211 5.40 -8.06 21.25
C PHE A 211 4.84 -8.76 22.49
N GLY A 212 4.86 -10.10 22.47
CA GLY A 212 4.35 -10.93 23.57
C GLY A 212 2.83 -11.08 23.62
N ALA A 213 2.09 -10.53 22.64
CA ALA A 213 0.66 -10.76 22.49
C ALA A 213 0.37 -12.20 21.99
N PRO A 214 -0.74 -12.85 22.42
CA PRO A 214 -1.18 -14.10 21.82
C PRO A 214 -1.49 -13.93 20.32
N VAL A 215 -1.41 -15.04 19.59
CA VAL A 215 -1.34 -15.25 18.13
C VAL A 215 -1.98 -14.17 17.19
N SER A 216 -3.06 -13.49 17.57
CA SER A 216 -3.71 -12.43 16.77
C SER A 216 -2.98 -11.06 16.80
N GLY A 217 -2.08 -10.83 17.75
CA GLY A 217 -1.18 -9.65 17.81
C GLY A 217 0.25 -9.94 17.34
N ALA A 218 0.52 -11.16 16.86
CA ALA A 218 1.87 -11.65 16.60
C ALA A 218 2.43 -11.27 15.22
N SER A 219 1.65 -10.68 14.32
CA SER A 219 2.11 -10.19 13.01
C SER A 219 2.14 -8.67 12.95
N TRP A 220 2.95 -8.13 12.03
CA TRP A 220 2.93 -6.70 11.71
C TRP A 220 1.65 -6.35 10.96
N ARG A 221 0.90 -5.37 11.47
CA ARG A 221 -0.38 -4.92 10.91
C ARG A 221 -0.27 -3.47 10.42
N LEU A 222 -1.00 -3.14 9.37
CA LEU A 222 -1.06 -1.77 8.85
C LEU A 222 -1.90 -0.89 9.80
N ALA A 223 -1.28 0.16 10.33
CA ALA A 223 -1.90 1.09 11.27
C ALA A 223 -2.34 2.40 10.61
N SER A 224 -1.60 2.88 9.60
CA SER A 224 -2.01 4.04 8.81
C SER A 224 -1.29 4.11 7.46
N VAL A 225 -1.91 4.85 6.53
CA VAL A 225 -1.39 5.13 5.19
C VAL A 225 -1.53 6.62 4.91
N ARG A 226 -0.53 7.21 4.27
CA ARG A 226 -0.60 8.57 3.72
C ARG A 226 0.25 8.67 2.45
N ALA A 227 -0.10 9.57 1.55
CA ALA A 227 0.79 9.94 0.45
C ALA A 227 2.07 10.59 0.99
N ALA A 228 3.21 10.28 0.38
CA ALA A 228 4.49 10.93 0.67
C ALA A 228 4.60 12.31 0.01
#